data_AF-C7F9L1-F1
#
_entry.id   AF-C7F9L1-F1
#
_cell.length_a   1.000
_cell.length_b   1.000
_cell.length_c   1.000
_cell.angle_alpha   90.00
_cell.angle_beta   90.00
_cell.angle_gamma   90.00
#
_symmetry.space_group_name_H-M   'P 1'
#
loop_
_entity.id
_entity.type
_entity.pdbx_description
1 polymer ?
#
loop_
_entity_poly.entity_id
_entity_poly.type
_entity_poly.pdbx_seq_one_letter_code
_entity_poly.pdbx_strand_id
1 'polypeptide(L)'
;RTILRRTLLSNLNTISTPIYFNHQNTISISTSSSSSSPSLSIWRRKKELGKEGLIIAKELKRLQSSPLRLDHFIKSHVSRLLKSDLVSVLFEFQRQDLVF
;
A
#
# COMPACT_ATOMS: atom_id res chain seq x y z
N ARG A 1 42.26 -36.39 5.67
CA ARG A 1 43.07 -35.39 4.96
C ARG A 1 42.61 -35.42 3.49
N THR A 2 41.50 -34.76 3.14
CA THR A 2 41.46 -33.42 2.50
C THR A 2 42.33 -33.41 1.23
N ILE A 3 41.83 -33.16 0.02
CA ILE A 3 41.34 -31.86 -0.45
C ILE A 3 40.51 -32.04 -1.74
N LEU A 4 39.41 -31.28 -1.77
CA LEU A 4 38.41 -31.12 -2.80
C LEU A 4 38.99 -30.41 -4.04
N ARG A 5 38.74 -30.95 -5.26
CA ARG A 5 38.83 -30.17 -6.50
C ARG A 5 37.42 -29.68 -6.87
N ARG A 6 37.13 -28.49 -6.36
CA ARG A 6 35.92 -27.70 -6.57
C ARG A 6 35.91 -27.17 -8.01
N THR A 7 34.84 -27.50 -8.73
CA THR A 7 34.52 -27.07 -10.09
C THR A 7 34.30 -25.55 -10.17
N LEU A 8 34.58 -25.00 -11.36
CA LEU A 8 34.51 -23.59 -11.73
C LEU A 8 33.11 -22.98 -11.65
N LEU A 9 33.09 -21.73 -11.18
CA LEU A 9 32.32 -20.59 -11.69
C LEU A 9 30.86 -20.84 -12.07
N SER A 10 29.99 -20.83 -11.05
CA SER A 10 28.64 -20.28 -11.15
C SER A 10 28.62 -18.96 -10.35
N ASN A 11 28.67 -17.80 -11.01
CA ASN A 11 27.54 -17.09 -11.60
C ASN A 11 26.69 -16.39 -10.51
N LEU A 12 26.97 -15.09 -10.38
CA LEU A 12 26.11 -14.00 -9.91
C LEU A 12 25.24 -14.25 -8.66
N ASN A 13 25.69 -13.66 -7.55
CA ASN A 13 24.87 -13.44 -6.36
C ASN A 13 23.84 -12.34 -6.64
N THR A 14 22.84 -12.63 -7.46
CA THR A 14 21.56 -11.92 -7.46
C THR A 14 20.65 -12.71 -6.55
N ILE A 15 20.37 -12.16 -5.37
CA ILE A 15 19.32 -12.65 -4.47
C ILE A 15 17.98 -12.39 -5.17
N SER A 16 17.63 -13.27 -6.11
CA SER A 16 16.26 -13.45 -6.56
C SER A 16 15.56 -14.26 -5.48
N THR A 17 14.91 -13.57 -4.55
CA THR A 17 13.87 -14.19 -3.73
C THR A 17 12.75 -14.63 -4.67
N PRO A 18 12.43 -15.92 -4.83
CA PRO A 18 11.19 -16.30 -5.47
C PRO A 18 10.02 -15.91 -4.57
N ILE A 19 9.20 -14.97 -5.05
CA ILE A 19 7.83 -14.81 -4.53
C ILE A 19 7.11 -16.12 -4.84
N TYR A 20 6.94 -16.98 -3.83
CA TYR A 20 5.97 -18.05 -3.90
C TYR A 20 4.57 -17.43 -3.91
N PHE A 21 4.02 -17.23 -5.11
CA PHE A 21 2.58 -17.07 -5.28
C PHE A 21 1.92 -18.39 -4.90
N ASN A 22 1.45 -18.49 -3.66
CA ASN A 22 0.62 -19.60 -3.22
C ASN A 22 -0.79 -19.38 -3.80
N HIS A 23 -1.04 -20.01 -4.96
CA HIS A 23 -2.38 -20.17 -5.50
C HIS A 23 -2.94 -21.51 -5.01
N GLN A 24 -3.59 -21.50 -3.85
CA GLN A 24 -4.48 -22.59 -3.42
C GLN A 24 -5.92 -22.08 -3.49
N ASN A 25 -6.50 -22.24 -4.69
CA ASN A 25 -7.92 -22.14 -4.91
C ASN A 25 -8.60 -23.42 -4.38
N THR A 26 -8.87 -23.45 -3.07
CA THR A 26 -9.70 -24.47 -2.43
C THR A 26 -10.91 -23.80 -1.80
N ILE A 27 -12.04 -23.90 -2.51
CA ILE A 27 -13.36 -23.50 -2.03
C ILE A 27 -13.68 -24.37 -0.80
N SER A 28 -13.51 -23.79 0.37
CA SER A 28 -13.94 -24.34 1.65
C SER A 28 -15.17 -23.54 2.10
N ILE A 29 -16.35 -24.08 1.80
CA ILE A 29 -17.63 -23.57 2.32
C ILE A 29 -17.64 -23.87 3.81
N SER A 30 -17.16 -22.92 4.61
CA SER A 30 -17.43 -22.87 6.04
C SER A 30 -18.62 -21.93 6.24
N THR A 31 -19.78 -22.50 6.57
CA THR A 31 -20.94 -21.77 7.07
C THR A 31 -20.59 -21.22 8.46
N SER A 32 -19.79 -20.15 8.48
CA SER A 32 -19.62 -19.35 9.67
C SER A 32 -20.96 -18.65 9.92
N SER A 33 -21.57 -19.01 11.05
CA SER A 33 -22.69 -18.32 11.66
C SER A 33 -22.53 -16.81 11.45
N SER A 34 -23.43 -16.21 10.67
CA SER A 34 -23.52 -14.76 10.52
C SER A 34 -23.81 -14.17 11.89
N SER A 35 -22.75 -13.79 12.60
CA SER A 35 -22.87 -12.81 13.68
C SER A 35 -23.31 -11.54 12.99
N SER A 36 -24.60 -11.23 13.12
CA SER A 36 -25.19 -9.97 12.72
C SER A 36 -24.59 -8.87 13.60
N SER A 37 -23.34 -8.50 13.30
CA SER A 37 -22.77 -7.26 13.78
C SER A 37 -23.72 -6.16 13.33
N PRO A 38 -24.26 -5.34 14.24
CA PRO A 38 -25.23 -4.33 13.86
C PRO A 38 -24.56 -3.47 12.79
N SER A 39 -25.16 -3.44 11.59
CA SER A 39 -24.70 -2.60 10.51
C SER A 39 -24.57 -1.20 11.09
N LEU A 40 -23.34 -0.74 11.29
CA LEU A 40 -23.10 0.63 11.68
C LEU A 40 -23.87 1.47 10.66
N SER A 41 -24.70 2.38 11.16
CA SER A 41 -25.40 3.36 10.33
C SER A 41 -24.40 3.88 9.29
N ILE A 42 -24.80 4.00 8.04
CA ILE A 42 -23.88 4.30 6.92
C ILE A 42 -22.98 5.52 7.24
N TRP A 43 -23.50 6.46 8.04
CA TRP A 43 -22.84 7.62 8.63
C TRP A 43 -21.67 7.35 9.59
N ARG A 44 -21.64 6.19 10.26
CA ARG A 44 -20.60 5.74 11.19
C ARG A 44 -19.55 4.84 10.53
N ARG A 45 -19.72 4.51 9.25
CA ARG A 45 -18.72 3.72 8.51
C ARG A 45 -17.53 4.64 8.19
N LYS A 46 -16.32 4.16 8.48
CA LYS A 46 -15.08 4.83 8.07
C LYS A 46 -15.12 5.03 6.56
N LYS A 47 -15.03 6.28 6.11
CA LYS A 47 -14.95 6.59 4.68
C LYS A 47 -13.64 6.01 4.14
N GLU A 48 -13.75 5.02 3.28
CA GLU A 48 -12.60 4.53 2.53
C GLU A 48 -12.15 5.60 1.56
N LEU A 49 -10.83 5.79 1.48
CA LEU A 49 -10.24 6.74 0.55
C LEU A 49 -10.47 6.28 -0.89
N GLY A 50 -10.95 7.20 -1.73
CA GLY A 50 -11.08 6.94 -3.16
C GLY A 50 -9.73 6.70 -3.82
N LYS A 51 -9.74 6.10 -5.00
CA LYS A 51 -8.53 5.85 -5.82
C LYS A 51 -7.66 7.09 -6.02
N GLU A 52 -8.27 8.26 -6.20
CA GLU A 52 -7.56 9.53 -6.37
C GLU A 52 -6.80 9.91 -5.09
N GLY A 53 -7.43 9.75 -3.93
CA GLY A 53 -6.79 9.99 -2.63
C GLY A 53 -5.60 9.07 -2.39
N LEU A 54 -5.69 7.79 -2.78
CA LEU A 54 -4.57 6.85 -2.71
C LEU A 54 -3.37 7.28 -3.56
N ILE A 55 -3.66 7.63 -4.82
CA ILE A 55 -2.63 8.05 -5.77
C ILE A 55 -1.94 9.32 -5.26
N ILE A 56 -2.74 10.30 -4.81
CA ILE A 56 -2.23 11.55 -4.27
C ILE A 56 -1.40 11.32 -3.01
N ALA A 57 -1.86 10.51 -2.05
CA ALA A 57 -1.11 10.21 -0.83
C ALA A 57 0.26 9.58 -1.16
N LYS A 58 0.28 8.60 -2.06
CA LYS A 58 1.51 7.93 -2.51
C LYS A 58 2.47 8.92 -3.18
N GLU A 59 1.94 9.79 -4.05
CA GLU A 59 2.76 10.69 -4.84
C GLU A 59 3.27 11.90 -4.04
N LEU A 60 2.48 12.41 -3.10
CA LEU A 60 2.91 13.42 -2.13
C LEU A 60 4.10 12.93 -1.31
N LYS A 61 4.04 11.68 -0.82
CA LYS A 61 5.16 11.04 -0.13
C LYS A 61 6.40 10.93 -1.02
N ARG A 62 6.22 10.57 -2.30
CA ARG A 62 7.34 10.44 -3.26
C ARG A 62 7.97 11.79 -3.62
N LEU A 63 7.17 12.85 -3.74
CA LEU A 63 7.61 14.17 -4.19
C LEU A 63 8.17 15.07 -3.10
N GLN A 64 8.10 14.66 -1.83
CA GLN A 64 8.60 15.44 -0.69
C GLN A 64 10.06 15.87 -0.83
N SER A 65 10.90 15.07 -1.50
CA SER A 65 12.31 15.40 -1.77
C SER A 65 12.54 16.38 -2.93
N SER A 66 11.48 16.75 -3.67
CA SER A 66 11.56 17.64 -4.85
C SER A 66 10.55 18.80 -4.74
N PRO A 67 10.90 19.91 -4.08
CA PRO A 67 9.97 20.99 -3.74
C PRO A 67 9.25 21.62 -4.95
N LEU A 68 9.97 21.82 -6.05
CA LEU A 68 9.40 22.43 -7.27
C LEU A 68 8.31 21.55 -7.91
N ARG A 69 8.52 20.22 -7.90
CA ARG A 69 7.55 19.26 -8.45
C ARG A 69 6.38 19.07 -7.50
N LEU A 70 6.63 19.14 -6.19
CA LEU A 70 5.61 19.07 -5.16
C LEU A 70 4.61 20.24 -5.28
N ASP A 71 5.10 21.47 -5.42
CA ASP A 71 4.23 22.65 -5.57
C ASP A 71 3.33 22.54 -6.81
N HIS A 72 3.91 22.15 -7.95
CA HIS A 72 3.13 21.92 -9.17
C HIS A 72 2.09 20.80 -9.00
N PHE A 73 2.46 19.71 -8.34
CA PHE A 73 1.56 18.58 -8.08
C PHE A 73 0.41 18.98 -7.14
N ILE A 74 0.69 19.76 -6.09
CA ILE A 74 -0.35 20.28 -5.19
C ILE A 74 -1.33 21.16 -5.96
N LYS A 75 -0.83 22.09 -6.78
CA LYS A 75 -1.67 23.02 -7.56
C LYS A 75 -2.55 22.32 -8.61
N SER A 76 -2.11 21.19 -9.15
CA SER A 76 -2.81 20.49 -10.23
C SER A 76 -3.67 19.30 -9.76
N HIS A 77 -3.17 18.49 -8.84
CA HIS A 77 -3.79 17.22 -8.44
C HIS A 77 -4.47 17.30 -7.08
N VAL A 78 -3.84 17.93 -6.09
CA VAL A 78 -4.44 18.05 -4.74
C VAL A 78 -5.57 19.07 -4.73
N SER A 79 -5.45 20.16 -5.50
CA SER A 79 -6.48 21.20 -5.60
C SER A 79 -7.83 20.72 -6.14
N ARG A 80 -7.85 19.63 -6.90
CA ARG A 80 -9.06 19.02 -7.48
C ARG A 80 -9.74 18.03 -6.53
N LEU A 81 -9.08 17.71 -5.41
CA LEU A 81 -9.54 16.73 -4.45
C LEU A 81 -10.69 17.30 -3.61
N LEU A 82 -11.73 16.50 -3.38
CA LEU A 82 -12.84 16.92 -2.50
C LEU A 82 -12.32 17.12 -1.07
N LYS A 83 -12.94 18.03 -0.30
CA LYS A 83 -12.56 18.27 1.10
C LYS A 83 -12.52 16.99 1.94
N SER A 84 -13.49 16.09 1.72
CA SER A 84 -13.56 14.82 2.44
C SER A 84 -12.46 13.84 2.03
N ASP A 85 -11.97 13.90 0.79
CA ASP A 85 -10.85 13.09 0.32
C ASP A 85 -9.51 13.65 0.83
N LEU A 86 -9.37 14.98 0.95
CA LEU A 86 -8.21 15.60 1.57
C LEU A 86 -8.05 15.16 3.04
N VAL A 87 -9.15 15.15 3.80
CA VAL A 87 -9.14 14.64 5.19
C VAL A 87 -8.76 13.16 5.23
N SER A 88 -9.26 12.34 4.30
CA SER A 88 -8.84 10.94 4.19
C SER A 88 -7.35 10.77 3.89
N VAL A 89 -6.74 11.65 3.07
CA VAL A 89 -5.30 11.65 2.80
C VAL A 89 -4.48 12.03 4.03
N LEU A 90 -4.94 13.00 4.82
CA LEU A 90 -4.27 13.35 6.09
C LEU A 90 -4.34 12.20 7.09
N PHE A 91 -5.50 11.57 7.23
CA PHE A 91 -5.67 10.40 8.08
C PHE A 91 -4.83 9.20 7.60
N GLU A 92 -4.68 9.04 6.28
CA GLU A 92 -3.79 8.06 5.66
C GLU A 92 -2.33 8.27 6.08
N PHE A 93 -1.87 9.53 6.11
CA PHE A 93 -0.52 9.86 6.60
C PHE A 93 -0.36 9.65 8.10
N GLN A 94 -1.39 9.97 8.90
CA GLN A 94 -1.40 9.65 10.31
C GLN A 94 -1.30 8.14 10.56
N ARG A 95 -2.03 7.30 9.81
CA ARG A 95 -1.90 5.83 9.91
C ARG A 95 -0.50 5.33 9.56
N GLN A 96 0.24 6.07 8.73
CA GLN A 96 1.59 5.74 8.31
C GLN A 96 2.66 6.38 9.22
N ASP A 97 2.28 7.04 10.33
CA ASP A 97 3.17 7.79 11.22
C ASP A 97 4.05 8.83 10.48
N LEU A 98 3.50 9.44 9.42
CA LEU A 98 4.20 10.45 8.62
C LEU A 98 3.91 11.89 9.08
N VAL A 99 2.98 12.07 10.03
CA VAL A 99 2.60 13.36 10.62
C VAL A 99 2.69 13.19 12.13
N PHE A 100 3.55 13.99 12.77
CA PHE A 100 3.76 14.01 14.23
C PHE A 100 2.73 14.92 14.91
#